data_AF-A0A521QRD8-F1
#
_entry.id   AF-A0A521QRD8-F1
#
_cell.length_a   1.000
_cell.length_b   1.000
_cell.length_c   1.000
_cell.angle_alpha   90.00
_cell.angle_beta   90.00
_cell.angle_gamma   90.00
#
_symmetry.space_group_name_H-M   'P 1'
#
loop_
_entity.id
_entity.type
_entity.pdbx_description
1 polymer ?
#
loop_
_entity_poly.entity_id
_entity_poly.type
_entity_poly.pdbx_seq_one_letter_code
_entity_poly.pdbx_strand_id
1 'polypeptide(L)'
;MAGDVSWYFAYGSNMDVDRLFEKRLRPEGVAPGERVAGRLDGWRLAFNKIARSPVGAGAGNIVLQDGGAVHGTLNALPAKGFDILDHFEGVASGHYERRTVRVVRPDIGADVEAITYVALKVGEGLRPTREYLGFLLAGRDLLPADYWERLRTTSTLD
;
A
#
# COMPACT_ATOMS: atom_id res chain seq x y z
N MET A 1 15.54 10.68 21.91
CA MET A 1 14.11 10.29 21.97
C MET A 1 13.84 9.52 20.70
N ALA A 2 13.80 8.18 20.76
CA ALA A 2 13.28 7.42 19.62
C ALA A 2 11.80 7.80 19.52
N GLY A 3 11.42 8.52 18.46
CA GLY A 3 10.02 8.89 18.25
C GLY A 3 9.16 7.63 18.16
N ASP A 4 7.94 7.70 18.66
CA ASP A 4 7.01 6.57 18.60
C ASP A 4 6.91 6.05 17.17
N VAL A 5 7.12 4.74 17.03
CA VAL A 5 7.05 4.02 15.76
C VAL A 5 5.66 3.41 15.64
N SER A 6 5.06 3.51 14.46
CA SER A 6 3.76 2.92 14.15
C SER A 6 3.84 2.09 12.87
N TRP A 7 2.94 1.12 12.73
CA TRP A 7 2.88 0.29 11.54
C TRP A 7 2.18 1.02 10.39
N TYR A 8 2.80 0.96 9.21
CA TYR A 8 2.22 1.35 7.94
C TYR A 8 1.93 0.11 7.10
N PHE A 9 0.65 -0.14 6.79
CA PHE A 9 0.24 -1.21 5.88
C PHE A 9 0.17 -0.71 4.44
N ALA A 10 1.13 -1.15 3.62
CA ALA A 10 1.18 -0.90 2.19
C ALA A 10 0.61 -2.08 1.40
N TYR A 11 -0.38 -1.82 0.54
CA TYR A 11 -0.98 -2.81 -0.35
C TYR A 11 -0.81 -2.47 -1.85
N GLY A 12 -0.20 -1.32 -2.15
CA GLY A 12 -0.05 -0.75 -3.48
C GLY A 12 1.41 -0.52 -3.85
N SER A 13 1.71 0.61 -4.50
CA SER A 13 3.06 0.88 -5.00
C SER A 13 4.15 0.91 -3.93
N ASN A 14 3.81 1.20 -2.67
CA ASN A 14 4.78 1.21 -1.58
C ASN A 14 5.16 -0.19 -1.08
N MET A 15 4.64 -1.26 -1.70
CA MET A 15 5.20 -2.61 -1.48
C MET A 15 6.60 -2.76 -2.09
N ASP A 16 6.94 -1.95 -3.11
CA ASP A 16 8.29 -1.77 -3.62
C ASP A 16 9.17 -1.05 -2.58
N VAL A 17 10.20 -1.76 -2.11
CA VAL A 17 11.19 -1.31 -1.11
C VAL A 17 11.97 -0.09 -1.61
N ASP A 18 12.40 -0.08 -2.87
CA ASP A 18 13.16 1.03 -3.45
C ASP A 18 12.27 2.28 -3.53
N ARG A 19 11.00 2.09 -3.87
CA ARG A 19 10.04 3.21 -3.91
C ARG A 19 9.76 3.77 -2.52
N LEU A 20 9.47 2.91 -1.54
CA LEU A 20 9.12 3.35 -0.19
C LEU A 20 10.33 3.98 0.51
N PHE A 21 11.44 3.25 0.61
CA PHE A 21 12.56 3.66 1.44
C PHE A 21 13.53 4.57 0.69
N GLU A 22 14.03 4.17 -0.47
CA GLU A 22 15.09 4.91 -1.15
C GLU A 22 14.60 6.19 -1.84
N LYS A 23 13.41 6.15 -2.45
CA LYS A 23 12.90 7.30 -3.24
C LYS A 23 12.03 8.27 -2.44
N ARG A 24 11.38 7.82 -1.36
CA ARG A 24 10.44 8.65 -0.58
C ARG A 24 10.98 9.01 0.80
N LEU A 25 11.36 8.02 1.62
CA LEU A 25 11.69 8.25 3.03
C LEU A 25 13.12 8.71 3.27
N ARG A 26 14.11 8.06 2.64
CA ARG A 26 15.53 8.35 2.83
C ARG A 26 15.94 9.77 2.42
N PRO A 27 15.46 10.35 1.31
CA PRO A 27 15.80 11.73 0.93
C PRO A 27 15.36 12.76 1.98
N GLU A 28 14.33 12.43 2.75
CA GLU A 28 13.79 13.26 3.83
C GLU A 28 14.38 12.88 5.21
N GLY A 29 15.40 12.02 5.25
CA GLY A 29 16.12 11.64 6.47
C GLY A 29 15.40 10.61 7.34
N VAL A 30 14.50 9.81 6.77
CA VAL A 30 13.88 8.66 7.46
C VAL A 30 14.55 7.36 6.97
N ALA A 31 15.23 6.68 7.89
CA ALA A 31 15.87 5.40 7.61
C ALA A 31 14.84 4.26 7.48
N PRO A 32 15.17 3.17 6.76
CA PRO A 32 14.31 1.99 6.70
C PRO A 32 14.08 1.39 8.08
N GLY A 33 12.82 1.04 8.36
CA GLY A 33 12.42 0.29 9.56
C GLY A 33 12.18 -1.18 9.26
N GLU A 34 11.65 -1.90 10.26
CA GLU A 34 11.20 -3.29 10.09
C GLU A 34 10.14 -3.38 8.98
N ARG A 35 10.27 -4.38 8.10
CA ARG A 35 9.30 -4.67 7.03
C ARG A 35 8.95 -6.15 7.06
N VAL A 36 7.68 -6.45 7.31
CA VAL A 36 7.14 -7.82 7.44
C VAL A 36 5.85 -8.00 6.65
N ALA A 37 5.44 -9.24 6.41
CA ALA A 37 4.20 -9.54 5.71
C ALA A 37 2.97 -9.11 6.55
N GLY A 38 1.92 -8.67 5.88
CA GLY A 38 0.63 -8.36 6.52
C GLY A 38 -0.56 -8.84 5.69
N ARG A 39 -1.64 -9.21 6.38
CA ARG A 39 -2.93 -9.53 5.76
C ARG A 39 -4.05 -8.73 6.41
N LEU A 40 -4.83 -8.02 5.60
CA LEU A 40 -5.98 -7.23 6.01
C LEU A 40 -7.27 -7.94 5.56
N ASP A 41 -7.99 -8.51 6.53
CA ASP A 41 -9.21 -9.28 6.32
C ASP A 41 -10.46 -8.36 6.25
N GLY A 42 -11.45 -8.71 5.43
CA GLY A 42 -12.67 -7.91 5.19
C GLY A 42 -12.53 -6.84 4.10
N TRP A 43 -11.44 -6.89 3.31
CA TRP A 43 -11.13 -5.92 2.27
C TRP A 43 -10.74 -6.61 0.96
N ARG A 44 -10.86 -5.87 -0.15
CA ARG A 44 -10.32 -6.27 -1.45
C ARG A 44 -9.46 -5.18 -2.05
N LEU A 45 -8.45 -5.59 -2.80
CA LEU A 45 -7.68 -4.69 -3.64
C LEU A 45 -8.54 -4.25 -4.84
N ALA A 46 -8.47 -2.98 -5.18
CA ALA A 46 -9.07 -2.39 -6.37
C ALA A 46 -8.04 -1.47 -7.06
N PHE A 47 -8.14 -1.33 -8.38
CA PHE A 47 -7.36 -0.34 -9.13
C PHE A 47 -8.26 0.81 -9.57
N ASN A 48 -9.09 1.31 -8.66
CA ASN A 48 -10.11 2.31 -8.95
C ASN A 48 -9.74 3.72 -8.50
N LYS A 49 -8.55 3.95 -7.91
CA LYS A 49 -8.09 5.31 -7.62
C LYS A 49 -7.67 5.98 -8.91
N ILE A 50 -8.22 7.15 -9.23
CA ILE A 50 -7.93 7.88 -10.47
C ILE A 50 -6.44 8.26 -10.51
N ALA A 51 -5.71 7.76 -11.51
CA ALA A 51 -4.34 8.17 -11.77
C ALA A 51 -4.32 9.51 -12.53
N ARG A 52 -3.24 10.28 -12.37
CA ARG A 52 -3.09 11.57 -13.09
C ARG A 52 -2.83 11.37 -14.58
N SER A 53 -2.14 10.28 -14.93
CA SER A 53 -1.76 9.92 -16.30
C SER A 53 -1.38 8.44 -16.35
N PRO A 54 -1.59 7.74 -17.48
CA PRO A 54 -2.41 8.16 -18.63
C PRO A 54 -3.92 8.15 -18.29
N VAL A 55 -4.76 8.70 -19.18
CA VAL A 55 -6.23 8.66 -19.03
C VAL A 55 -6.70 7.20 -19.02
N GLY A 56 -7.60 6.86 -18.11
CA GLY A 56 -8.09 5.49 -17.91
C GLY A 56 -7.21 4.64 -16.98
N ALA A 57 -6.06 5.17 -16.53
CA ALA A 57 -5.22 4.48 -15.55
C ALA A 57 -5.78 4.59 -14.13
N GLY A 58 -5.66 3.49 -13.41
CA GLY A 58 -6.03 3.33 -12.01
C GLY A 58 -4.83 2.97 -11.14
N ALA A 59 -4.79 3.52 -9.93
CA ALA A 59 -3.85 3.13 -8.89
C ALA A 59 -4.56 2.33 -7.79
N GLY A 60 -3.76 1.69 -6.93
CA GLY A 60 -4.23 0.80 -5.88
C GLY A 60 -5.12 1.52 -4.88
N ASN A 61 -6.22 0.88 -4.52
CA ASN A 61 -7.12 1.25 -3.44
C ASN A 61 -7.57 -0.03 -2.73
N ILE A 62 -8.10 0.09 -1.52
CA ILE A 62 -8.81 -0.99 -0.84
C ILE A 62 -10.26 -0.59 -0.60
N VAL A 63 -11.16 -1.54 -0.78
CA VAL A 63 -12.59 -1.35 -0.48
C VAL A 63 -13.08 -2.51 0.36
N LEU A 64 -14.07 -2.27 1.21
CA LEU A 64 -14.67 -3.30 2.05
C LEU A 64 -15.26 -4.40 1.15
N GLN A 65 -14.95 -5.65 1.49
CA GLN A 65 -15.54 -6.82 0.88
C GLN A 65 -15.58 -7.93 1.92
N ASP A 66 -16.78 -8.38 2.27
CA ASP A 66 -16.94 -9.50 3.18
C ASP A 66 -16.29 -10.78 2.61
N GLY A 67 -15.59 -11.52 3.46
CA GLY A 67 -14.75 -12.65 3.06
C GLY A 67 -13.53 -12.31 2.18
N GLY A 68 -13.28 -11.02 1.88
CA GLY A 68 -12.10 -10.56 1.15
C GLY A 68 -10.85 -10.51 2.03
N ALA A 69 -9.68 -10.60 1.40
CA ALA A 69 -8.41 -10.34 2.06
C ALA A 69 -7.43 -9.61 1.13
N VAL A 70 -6.70 -8.65 1.69
CA VAL A 70 -5.61 -7.92 1.01
C VAL A 70 -4.30 -8.28 1.67
N HIS A 71 -3.35 -8.78 0.89
CA HIS A 71 -1.98 -8.99 1.35
C HIS A 71 -1.11 -7.81 0.96
N GLY A 72 -0.19 -7.47 1.86
CA GLY A 72 0.69 -6.33 1.72
C GLY A 72 1.88 -6.41 2.67
N THR A 73 2.53 -5.28 2.88
CA THR A 73 3.68 -5.16 3.77
C THR A 73 3.33 -4.26 4.95
N LEU A 74 3.71 -4.67 6.15
CA LEU A 74 3.74 -3.85 7.35
C LEU A 74 5.13 -3.25 7.48
N ASN A 75 5.20 -1.93 7.54
CA ASN A 75 6.46 -1.17 7.59
C ASN A 75 6.47 -0.32 8.85
N ALA A 76 7.46 -0.50 9.71
CA ALA A 76 7.61 0.25 10.94
C ALA A 76 8.16 1.65 10.61
N LEU A 77 7.36 2.70 10.81
CA LEU A 77 7.73 4.07 10.47
C LEU A 77 7.64 5.00 11.69
N PRO A 78 8.55 5.98 11.84
CA PRO A 78 8.36 7.06 12.80
C PRO A 78 7.27 8.02 12.31
N ALA A 79 6.76 8.89 13.21
CA ALA A 79 5.78 9.93 12.87
C ALA A 79 6.13 10.72 11.59
N LYS A 80 7.40 11.16 11.46
CA LYS A 80 7.92 11.85 10.27
C LYS A 80 7.73 11.05 8.98
N GLY A 81 7.81 9.73 9.03
CA GLY A 81 7.57 8.86 7.88
C GLY A 81 6.14 9.01 7.35
N PHE A 82 5.16 9.13 8.24
CA PHE A 82 3.77 9.36 7.83
C PHE A 82 3.54 10.77 7.29
N ASP A 83 4.22 11.79 7.80
CA ASP A 83 4.14 13.16 7.26
C ASP A 83 4.66 13.20 5.81
N ILE A 84 5.74 12.47 5.53
CA ILE A 84 6.27 12.30 4.17
C ILE A 84 5.25 11.56 3.29
N LEU A 85 4.70 10.43 3.79
CA LEU A 85 3.72 9.66 3.03
C LEU A 85 2.44 10.45 2.73
N ASP A 86 1.96 11.28 3.65
CA ASP A 86 0.78 12.13 3.42
C ASP A 86 0.96 13.07 2.24
N HIS A 87 2.17 13.58 2.03
CA HIS A 87 2.48 14.38 0.86
C HIS A 87 2.38 13.56 -0.44
N PHE A 88 2.98 12.37 -0.48
CA PHE A 88 2.95 11.49 -1.65
C PHE A 88 1.56 10.92 -1.94
N GLU A 89 0.78 10.60 -0.91
CA GLU A 89 -0.59 10.10 -1.03
C GLU A 89 -1.61 11.24 -1.20
N GLY A 90 -1.18 12.50 -1.11
CA GLY A 90 -2.01 13.68 -1.38
C GLY A 90 -3.16 13.84 -0.38
N VAL A 91 -2.91 13.57 0.90
CA VAL A 91 -3.93 13.66 1.98
C VAL A 91 -4.55 15.05 2.06
N ALA A 92 -3.71 16.09 2.09
CA ALA A 92 -4.17 17.48 2.12
C ALA A 92 -5.00 17.91 0.88
N SER A 93 -4.89 17.16 -0.23
CA SER A 93 -5.62 17.41 -1.48
C SER A 93 -6.71 16.37 -1.76
N GLY A 94 -7.05 15.56 -0.75
CA GLY A 94 -8.15 14.60 -0.78
C GLY A 94 -7.97 13.50 -1.82
N HIS A 95 -6.74 13.05 -2.08
CA HIS A 95 -6.51 11.87 -2.93
C HIS A 95 -6.70 10.57 -2.15
N TYR A 96 -6.15 10.51 -0.94
CA TYR A 96 -6.33 9.45 0.03
C TYR A 96 -6.62 10.04 1.41
N GLU A 97 -7.18 9.24 2.30
CA GLU A 97 -7.26 9.50 3.74
C GLU A 97 -6.49 8.42 4.52
N ARG A 98 -5.88 8.80 5.65
CA ARG A 98 -5.34 7.82 6.60
C ARG A 98 -6.49 7.04 7.23
N ARG A 99 -6.33 5.72 7.37
CA ARG A 99 -7.21 4.87 8.17
C ARG A 99 -6.41 3.95 9.07
N THR A 100 -6.86 3.84 10.30
CA THR A 100 -6.37 2.82 11.24
C THR A 100 -7.11 1.51 10.98
N VAL A 101 -6.36 0.44 10.73
CA VAL A 101 -6.87 -0.90 10.44
C VAL A 101 -6.16 -1.94 11.30
N ARG A 102 -6.84 -3.06 11.55
CA ARG A 102 -6.28 -4.22 12.24
C ARG A 102 -5.75 -5.20 11.20
N VAL A 103 -4.45 -5.45 11.21
CA VAL A 103 -3.75 -6.28 10.21
C VAL A 103 -3.15 -7.49 10.90
N VAL A 104 -3.37 -8.67 10.32
CA VAL A 104 -2.74 -9.92 10.76
C VAL A 104 -1.27 -9.88 10.37
N ARG A 105 -0.38 -10.10 11.35
CA ARG A 105 1.07 -10.25 11.19
C ARG A 105 1.41 -11.76 11.22
N PRO A 106 1.58 -12.42 10.05
CA PRO A 106 1.56 -13.88 9.98
C PRO A 106 2.77 -14.57 10.62
N ASP A 107 3.92 -13.89 10.70
CA ASP A 107 5.16 -14.40 11.28
C ASP A 107 5.05 -14.65 12.80
N ILE A 108 4.21 -13.88 13.50
CA ILE A 108 3.97 -14.00 14.93
C ILE A 108 2.55 -14.45 15.28
N GLY A 109 1.68 -14.62 14.28
CA GLY A 109 0.29 -15.08 14.48
C GLY A 109 -0.57 -14.11 15.32
N ALA A 110 -0.30 -12.81 15.23
CA ALA A 110 -1.00 -11.79 16.01
C ALA A 110 -1.50 -10.65 15.13
N ASP A 111 -2.48 -9.90 15.62
CA ASP A 111 -2.95 -8.69 14.96
C ASP A 111 -2.22 -7.47 15.49
N VAL A 112 -1.91 -6.54 14.58
CA VAL A 112 -1.36 -5.23 14.92
C VAL A 112 -2.25 -4.13 14.39
N GLU A 113 -2.27 -3.01 15.11
CA GLU A 113 -2.87 -1.78 14.60
C GLU A 113 -1.90 -1.13 13.61
N ALA A 114 -2.39 -0.79 12.42
CA ALA A 114 -1.60 -0.15 11.38
C ALA A 114 -2.38 0.99 10.71
N ILE A 115 -1.65 2.02 10.29
CA ILE A 115 -2.15 3.07 9.42
C ILE A 115 -2.07 2.56 7.98
N THR A 116 -3.10 2.80 7.19
CA THR A 116 -3.10 2.63 5.74
C THR A 116 -3.76 3.83 5.08
N TYR A 117 -3.79 3.86 3.75
CA TYR A 117 -4.39 4.96 2.98
C TYR A 117 -5.56 4.41 2.15
N VAL A 118 -6.73 5.05 2.21
CA VAL A 118 -7.91 4.69 1.39
C VAL A 118 -8.23 5.81 0.42
N ALA A 119 -8.42 5.48 -0.86
CA ALA A 119 -8.59 6.48 -1.90
C ALA A 119 -9.97 7.16 -1.79
N LEU A 120 -9.98 8.49 -1.94
CA LEU A 120 -11.20 9.30 -1.97
C LEU A 120 -11.62 9.66 -3.41
N LYS A 121 -10.65 9.77 -4.33
CA LYS A 121 -10.88 10.06 -5.75
C LYS A 121 -10.87 8.78 -6.56
N VAL A 122 -12.03 8.17 -6.69
CA VAL A 122 -12.22 6.89 -7.38
C VAL A 122 -13.03 7.02 -8.68
N GLY A 123 -12.83 6.09 -9.60
CA GLY A 123 -13.58 6.00 -10.86
C GLY A 123 -13.80 4.55 -11.30
N GLU A 124 -14.68 4.35 -12.27
CA GLU A 124 -15.03 3.03 -12.80
C GLU A 124 -14.22 2.69 -14.07
N GLY A 125 -14.10 1.40 -14.38
CA GLY A 125 -13.43 0.92 -15.60
C GLY A 125 -11.92 1.15 -15.65
N LEU A 126 -11.31 1.63 -14.56
CA LEU A 126 -9.88 1.91 -14.48
C LEU A 126 -9.06 0.62 -14.34
N ARG A 127 -7.84 0.65 -14.89
CA ARG A 127 -6.86 -0.43 -14.81
C ARG A 127 -5.47 0.11 -14.51
N PRO A 128 -4.60 -0.63 -13.79
CA PRO A 128 -3.24 -0.21 -13.61
C PRO A 128 -2.47 -0.28 -14.93
N THR A 129 -1.43 0.53 -15.08
CA THR A 129 -0.41 0.27 -16.11
C THR A 129 0.46 -0.91 -15.69
N ARG A 130 1.13 -1.57 -16.63
CA ARG A 130 2.13 -2.61 -16.32
C ARG A 130 3.23 -2.10 -15.41
N GLU A 131 3.70 -0.87 -15.65
CA GLU A 131 4.68 -0.21 -14.80
C GLU A 131 4.16 -0.09 -13.36
N TYR A 132 2.92 0.39 -13.18
CA TYR A 132 2.35 0.56 -11.85
C TYR A 132 2.15 -0.78 -11.15
N LEU A 133 1.65 -1.80 -11.87
CA LEU A 133 1.51 -3.15 -11.34
C LEU A 133 2.87 -3.75 -10.94
N GLY A 134 3.94 -3.40 -11.65
CA GLY A 134 5.32 -3.76 -11.31
C GLY A 134 5.71 -3.39 -9.88
N PHE A 135 5.29 -2.22 -9.38
CA PHE A 135 5.54 -1.83 -7.99
C PHE A 135 4.86 -2.76 -6.97
N LEU A 136 3.69 -3.29 -7.31
CA LEU A 136 3.02 -4.26 -6.44
C LEU A 136 3.71 -5.63 -6.50
N LEU A 137 4.12 -6.05 -7.70
CA LEU A 137 4.83 -7.31 -7.91
C LEU A 137 6.22 -7.31 -7.26
N ALA A 138 6.83 -6.15 -7.02
CA ALA A 138 8.08 -6.03 -6.26
C ALA A 138 7.96 -6.52 -4.80
N GLY A 139 6.74 -6.60 -4.25
CA GLY A 139 6.48 -7.18 -2.92
C GLY A 139 6.56 -8.72 -2.85
N ARG A 140 7.06 -9.39 -3.89
CA ARG A 140 7.11 -10.86 -3.99
C ARG A 140 7.74 -11.55 -2.79
N ASP A 141 8.68 -10.88 -2.14
CA ASP A 141 9.42 -11.40 -0.99
C ASP A 141 8.56 -11.60 0.27
N LEU A 142 7.44 -10.87 0.38
CA LEU A 142 6.54 -10.92 1.55
C LEU A 142 5.09 -11.30 1.23
N LEU A 143 4.74 -11.39 -0.04
CA LEU A 143 3.39 -11.79 -0.45
C LEU A 143 3.29 -13.32 -0.56
N PRO A 144 2.16 -13.93 -0.15
CA PRO A 144 1.89 -15.32 -0.47
C PRO A 144 1.96 -15.58 -1.97
N ALA A 145 2.50 -16.74 -2.36
CA ALA A 145 2.75 -17.07 -3.75
C ALA A 145 1.46 -17.03 -4.59
N ASP A 146 0.35 -17.56 -4.07
CA ASP A 146 -0.95 -17.54 -4.73
C ASP A 146 -1.50 -16.12 -4.90
N TYR A 147 -1.33 -15.25 -3.90
CA TYR A 147 -1.74 -13.84 -3.99
C TYR A 147 -0.90 -13.09 -5.03
N TRP A 148 0.41 -13.30 -5.04
CA TRP A 148 1.30 -12.69 -6.02
C TRP A 148 0.98 -13.12 -7.45
N GLU A 149 0.68 -14.41 -7.68
CA GLU A 149 0.25 -14.90 -8.99
C GLU A 149 -1.08 -14.27 -9.43
N ARG A 150 -2.05 -14.10 -8.52
CA ARG A 150 -3.28 -13.36 -8.83
C ARG A 150 -2.99 -11.92 -9.22
N LEU A 151 -2.13 -11.21 -8.49
CA LEU A 151 -1.71 -9.85 -8.87
C LEU A 151 -1.09 -9.82 -10.26
N ARG A 152 -0.21 -10.77 -10.58
CA ARG A 152 0.47 -10.85 -11.88
C ARG A 152 -0.49 -11.02 -13.05
N THR A 153 -1.64 -11.65 -12.82
CA THR A 153 -2.70 -11.85 -13.83
C THR A 153 -3.68 -10.68 -13.97
N THR A 154 -3.47 -9.60 -13.21
CA THR A 154 -4.32 -8.39 -13.31
C THR A 154 -4.27 -7.81 -14.71
N SER A 155 -5.44 -7.57 -15.32
CA SER A 155 -5.51 -6.86 -16.61
C SER A 155 -4.98 -5.44 -16.45
N THR A 156 -3.99 -5.10 -17.28
CA THR A 156 -3.41 -3.76 -17.36
C THR A 156 -4.08 -2.93 -18.45
N LEU A 157 -3.85 -1.62 -18.40
CA LEU A 157 -4.30 -0.68 -19.43
C LEU A 157 -3.50 -0.84 -20.74
N ASP A 158 -2.24 -1.22 -20.64
CA ASP A 158 -1.23 -1.39 -21.68
C ASP A 158 -0.68 -2.82 -21.73
#